data_AF-A0A1C0U0N5-F1
#
_entry.id   AF-A0A1C0U0N5-F1
#
_cell.length_a   1.000
_cell.length_b   1.000
_cell.length_c   1.000
_cell.angle_alpha   90.00
_cell.angle_beta   90.00
_cell.angle_gamma   90.00
#
_symmetry.space_group_name_H-M   'P 1'
#
loop_
_entity.id
_entity.type
_entity.pdbx_description
1 polymer ?
#
loop_
_entity_poly.entity_id
_entity_poly.type
_entity_poly.pdbx_seq_one_letter_code
_entity_poly.pdbx_strand_id
1 'polypeptide(L)'
;MLEPSDIKTFKFNNIIVFQTCTLKYLEYIPVPNPVTANNGLVYKSNPKHTLGGDGNRRNAGIEPKDSLKLFENSIPSSKNYGNKEVRFAKDEKGNVHRFEGTNGEYHWNGSTGDVKNPLNKNDIPNEVKKQLGLSGKWR
;
A
#
# COMPACT_ATOMS: atom_id res chain seq x y z
N MET A 1 14.91 -20.61 12.48
CA MET A 1 16.29 -20.94 12.09
C MET A 1 16.24 -21.31 10.61
N LEU A 2 17.06 -20.68 9.76
CA LEU A 2 17.14 -21.02 8.34
C LEU A 2 18.34 -21.95 8.13
N GLU A 3 18.19 -22.94 7.25
CA GLU A 3 19.15 -24.01 6.98
C GLU A 3 20.45 -23.50 6.32
N PRO A 4 21.62 -24.11 6.57
CA PRO A 4 22.94 -23.57 6.20
C PRO A 4 23.33 -23.64 4.71
N SER A 5 22.47 -24.09 3.79
CA SER A 5 22.88 -24.38 2.40
C SER A 5 22.83 -23.22 1.39
N ASP A 6 22.33 -22.04 1.76
CA ASP A 6 22.13 -20.92 0.82
C ASP A 6 23.27 -19.87 0.80
N ILE A 7 24.36 -20.09 1.52
CA ILE A 7 25.45 -19.11 1.62
C ILE A 7 26.46 -19.33 0.49
N LYS A 8 26.16 -18.81 -0.71
CA LYS A 8 27.21 -18.52 -1.71
C LYS A 8 27.96 -17.26 -1.29
N THR A 9 29.20 -17.43 -0.86
CA THR A 9 30.07 -16.38 -0.34
C THR A 9 30.56 -15.48 -1.48
N PHE A 10 30.10 -14.23 -1.55
CA PHE A 10 30.79 -13.16 -2.28
C PHE A 10 31.42 -12.23 -1.25
N LYS A 11 32.77 -12.17 -1.22
CA LYS A 11 33.52 -11.23 -0.40
C LYS A 11 33.80 -9.96 -1.19
N PHE A 12 33.24 -8.84 -0.73
CA PHE A 12 33.78 -7.51 -1.01
C PHE A 12 33.85 -6.70 0.29
N ASN A 13 35.09 -6.38 0.69
CA ASN A 13 35.51 -5.22 1.47
C ASN A 13 34.67 -4.81 2.71
N ASN A 14 34.67 -5.68 3.74
CA ASN A 14 34.66 -5.29 5.16
C ASN A 14 33.53 -4.40 5.72
N ILE A 15 32.34 -4.34 5.12
CA ILE A 15 31.11 -3.84 5.79
C ILE A 15 29.91 -4.72 5.38
N ILE A 16 29.57 -5.73 6.20
CA ILE A 16 28.40 -6.60 5.95
C ILE A 16 27.59 -6.74 7.23
N VAL A 17 26.88 -5.67 7.61
CA VAL A 17 25.72 -5.76 8.50
C VAL A 17 24.61 -4.81 8.02
N PHE A 18 24.96 -3.68 7.41
CA PHE A 18 23.98 -2.71 6.91
C PHE A 18 23.44 -3.02 5.50
N GLN A 19 24.29 -3.45 4.57
CA GLN A 19 23.91 -3.64 3.15
C GLN A 19 22.88 -4.75 2.93
N THR A 20 22.97 -5.85 3.68
CA THR A 20 22.02 -6.98 3.57
C THR A 20 20.65 -6.65 4.16
N CYS A 21 20.58 -5.77 5.17
CA CYS A 21 19.31 -5.29 5.71
C CYS A 21 18.60 -4.38 4.70
N THR A 22 19.33 -3.43 4.10
CA THR A 22 18.78 -2.51 3.08
C THR A 22 18.27 -3.24 1.83
N LEU A 23 18.98 -4.27 1.35
CA LEU A 23 18.54 -5.06 0.20
C LEU A 23 17.28 -5.89 0.50
N LYS A 24 17.20 -6.56 1.65
CA LYS A 24 15.98 -7.28 2.09
C LYS A 24 14.77 -6.36 2.25
N TYR A 25 15.01 -5.12 2.65
CA TYR A 25 13.98 -4.14 2.89
C TYR A 25 13.32 -3.65 1.58
N LEU A 26 14.12 -3.48 0.52
CA LEU A 26 13.63 -3.13 -0.81
C LEU A 26 12.79 -4.25 -1.45
N GLU A 27 13.02 -5.51 -1.09
CA GLU A 27 12.25 -6.66 -1.59
C GLU A 27 10.84 -6.78 -0.99
N TYR A 28 10.56 -6.14 0.15
CA TYR A 28 9.24 -6.24 0.81
C TYR A 28 8.29 -5.09 0.47
N ILE A 29 8.82 -3.95 0.01
CA ILE A 29 7.99 -2.82 -0.42
C ILE A 29 7.40 -3.15 -1.79
N PRO A 30 6.07 -3.19 -1.98
CA PRO A 30 5.46 -3.57 -3.27
C PRO A 30 5.95 -2.71 -4.43
N VAL A 31 6.10 -1.41 -4.21
CA VAL A 31 6.53 -0.42 -5.20
C VAL A 31 7.53 0.56 -4.58
N PRO A 32 8.84 0.22 -4.54
CA PRO A 32 9.83 1.00 -3.80
C PRO A 32 10.17 2.35 -4.46
N ASN A 33 10.09 2.41 -5.79
CA ASN A 33 10.37 3.61 -6.58
C ASN A 33 9.07 4.14 -7.20
N PRO A 34 8.92 5.48 -7.36
CA PRO A 34 7.77 6.06 -8.05
C PRO A 34 7.62 5.47 -9.45
N VAL A 35 6.37 5.12 -9.81
CA VAL A 35 5.99 4.59 -11.13
C VAL A 35 4.73 5.30 -11.60
N THR A 36 4.68 5.63 -12.88
CA THR A 36 3.43 6.06 -13.53
C THR A 36 2.57 4.82 -13.78
N ALA A 37 1.45 4.74 -13.06
CA ALA A 37 0.51 3.63 -13.17
C ALA A 37 -0.35 3.75 -14.44
N ASN A 38 -1.05 2.67 -14.81
CA ASN A 38 -1.91 2.63 -16.00
C ASN A 38 -3.03 3.69 -16.04
N ASN A 39 -3.40 4.27 -14.88
CA ASN A 39 -4.35 5.37 -14.78
C ASN A 39 -3.72 6.77 -15.01
N GLY A 40 -2.43 6.82 -15.37
CA GLY A 40 -1.67 8.06 -15.61
C GLY A 40 -1.18 8.77 -14.36
N LEU A 41 -1.40 8.21 -13.16
CA LEU A 41 -1.00 8.82 -11.89
C LEU A 41 0.28 8.18 -11.34
N VAL A 42 1.05 8.94 -10.57
CA VAL A 42 2.28 8.44 -9.94
C VAL A 42 1.94 7.71 -8.65
N TYR A 43 2.43 6.48 -8.51
CA TYR A 43 2.30 5.65 -7.32
C TYR A 43 3.66 5.31 -6.72
N LYS A 44 3.75 5.34 -5.40
CA LYS A 44 4.89 4.85 -4.63
C LYS A 44 4.39 4.25 -3.32
N SER A 45 4.86 3.05 -2.99
CA SER A 45 4.56 2.47 -1.68
C SER A 45 5.17 3.29 -0.56
N ASN A 46 4.46 3.35 0.58
CA ASN A 46 4.94 4.08 1.74
C ASN A 46 5.58 3.10 2.73
N PRO A 47 6.87 3.27 3.09
CA PRO A 47 7.55 2.38 4.05
C PRO A 47 6.81 2.23 5.38
N LYS A 48 5.95 3.19 5.76
CA LYS A 48 5.13 3.12 6.98
C LYS A 48 4.09 1.98 6.97
N HIS A 49 3.73 1.46 5.80
CA HIS A 49 2.76 0.38 5.60
C HIS A 49 3.43 -0.94 5.18
N THR A 50 4.75 -1.00 5.28
CA THR A 50 5.57 -2.17 4.91
C THR A 50 5.85 -2.98 6.17
N LEU A 51 5.41 -4.24 6.24
CA LEU A 51 5.70 -5.09 7.41
C LEU A 51 7.22 -5.26 7.58
N GLY A 52 7.71 -5.11 8.82
CA GLY A 52 9.15 -5.12 9.11
C GLY A 52 9.88 -3.83 8.75
N GLY A 53 9.14 -2.79 8.36
CA GLY A 53 9.71 -1.50 7.98
C GLY A 53 10.33 -0.67 9.12
N ASP A 54 11.43 0.06 8.89
CA ASP A 54 12.00 1.15 9.69
C ASP A 54 10.95 2.22 10.03
N GLY A 55 9.96 2.42 9.16
CA GLY A 55 8.82 3.31 9.38
C GLY A 55 7.53 2.63 9.83
N ASN A 56 7.52 1.29 9.93
CA ASN A 56 6.32 0.52 10.19
C ASN A 56 5.82 0.74 11.61
N ARG A 57 4.59 1.23 11.73
CA ARG A 57 3.95 1.39 13.02
C ARG A 57 3.16 0.14 13.34
N ARG A 58 3.22 -0.37 14.57
CA ARG A 58 2.47 -1.57 14.99
C ARG A 58 0.95 -1.46 14.79
N ASN A 59 0.43 -0.23 14.73
CA ASN A 59 -0.97 0.11 14.49
C ASN A 59 -1.24 0.63 13.06
N ALA A 60 -0.26 0.63 12.17
CA ALA A 60 -0.49 0.90 10.76
C ALA A 60 -1.02 -0.37 10.08
N GLY A 61 -1.92 -0.16 9.12
CA GLY A 61 -2.29 -1.26 8.23
C GLY A 61 -1.13 -1.67 7.34
N ILE A 62 -1.19 -2.90 6.83
CA ILE A 62 -0.16 -3.46 5.94
C ILE A 62 -0.60 -3.33 4.49
N GLU A 63 0.25 -2.70 3.69
CA GLU A 63 0.02 -2.55 2.25
C GLU A 63 -0.01 -3.91 1.56
N PRO A 64 -1.03 -4.20 0.73
CA PRO A 64 -1.11 -5.46 0.01
C PRO A 64 -0.11 -5.50 -1.15
N LYS A 65 0.35 -6.70 -1.53
CA LYS A 65 1.36 -6.87 -2.61
C LYS A 65 0.88 -6.41 -3.98
N ASP A 66 -0.43 -6.46 -4.22
CA ASP A 66 -1.11 -6.03 -5.44
C ASP A 66 -1.59 -4.56 -5.36
N SER A 67 -1.05 -3.76 -4.44
CA SER A 67 -1.46 -2.37 -4.22
C SER A 67 -1.38 -1.51 -5.49
N LEU A 68 -0.38 -1.72 -6.35
CA LEU A 68 -0.27 -1.02 -7.64
C LEU A 68 -1.46 -1.35 -8.54
N LYS A 69 -1.82 -2.63 -8.65
CA LYS A 69 -2.94 -3.05 -9.48
C LYS A 69 -4.28 -2.52 -8.96
N LEU A 70 -4.44 -2.49 -7.63
CA LEU A 70 -5.59 -1.87 -6.99
C LEU A 70 -5.62 -0.36 -7.28
N PHE A 71 -4.47 0.32 -7.19
CA PHE A 71 -4.36 1.75 -7.47
C PHE A 71 -4.70 2.09 -8.93
N GLU A 72 -4.21 1.30 -9.89
CA GLU A 72 -4.54 1.45 -11.31
C GLU A 72 -6.04 1.43 -11.57
N ASN A 73 -6.77 0.57 -10.86
CA ASN A 73 -8.22 0.43 -10.99
C ASN A 73 -9.01 1.32 -10.01
N SER A 74 -8.33 2.24 -9.30
CA SER A 74 -8.97 3.07 -8.29
C SER A 74 -9.79 4.21 -8.89
N ILE A 75 -10.91 4.52 -8.24
CA ILE A 75 -11.78 5.65 -8.57
C ILE A 75 -11.56 6.82 -7.61
N PRO A 76 -11.65 8.08 -8.08
CA PRO A 76 -11.51 9.24 -7.21
C PRO A 76 -12.68 9.32 -6.22
N SER A 77 -12.40 9.84 -5.03
CA SER A 77 -13.42 10.16 -4.03
C SER A 77 -14.29 11.32 -4.51
N SER A 78 -15.59 11.30 -4.17
CA SER A 78 -16.49 12.45 -4.33
C SER A 78 -16.30 13.51 -3.23
N LYS A 79 -15.60 13.19 -2.14
CA LYS A 79 -15.31 14.12 -1.04
C LYS A 79 -14.03 14.91 -1.31
N ASN A 80 -14.02 16.18 -0.89
CA ASN A 80 -12.81 17.00 -0.84
C ASN A 80 -12.04 16.72 0.47
N TYR A 81 -10.71 16.53 0.38
CA TYR A 81 -9.82 16.27 1.52
C TYR A 81 -8.74 17.36 1.67
N GLY A 82 -9.11 18.61 1.37
CA GLY A 82 -8.21 19.75 1.41
C GLY A 82 -7.17 19.67 0.30
N ASN A 83 -5.90 19.59 0.68
CA ASN A 83 -4.75 19.49 -0.24
C ASN A 83 -4.44 18.04 -0.67
N LYS A 84 -5.31 17.09 -0.33
CA LYS A 84 -5.13 15.67 -0.66
C LYS A 84 -6.16 15.22 -1.67
N GLU A 85 -5.71 14.33 -2.55
CA GLU A 85 -6.59 13.56 -3.41
C GLU A 85 -6.76 12.16 -2.84
N VAL A 86 -7.99 11.68 -2.74
CA VAL A 86 -8.28 10.35 -2.19
C VAL A 86 -8.92 9.50 -3.27
N ARG A 87 -8.46 8.26 -3.39
CA ARG A 87 -9.01 7.28 -4.32
C ARG A 87 -9.32 5.98 -3.60
N PHE A 88 -10.23 5.20 -4.17
CA PHE A 88 -10.66 3.92 -3.61
C PHE A 88 -10.67 2.82 -4.66
N ALA A 89 -10.30 1.61 -4.25
CA ALA A 89 -10.42 0.41 -5.08
C ALA A 89 -11.02 -0.73 -4.24
N LYS A 90 -11.59 -1.73 -4.90
CA LYS A 90 -12.12 -2.94 -4.27
C LYS A 90 -11.29 -4.14 -4.69
N ASP A 91 -10.86 -4.96 -3.72
CA ASP A 91 -10.18 -6.23 -4.01
C ASP A 91 -11.17 -7.36 -4.35
N GLU A 92 -10.64 -8.52 -4.73
CA GLU A 92 -11.45 -9.71 -5.06
C GLU A 92 -12.24 -10.26 -3.87
N LYS A 93 -11.79 -9.97 -2.64
CA LYS A 93 -12.45 -10.39 -1.39
C LYS A 93 -13.55 -9.40 -0.97
N GLY A 94 -13.72 -8.31 -1.71
CA GLY A 94 -14.69 -7.26 -1.42
C GLY A 94 -14.23 -6.23 -0.39
N ASN A 95 -12.96 -6.22 0.00
CA ASN A 95 -12.39 -5.17 0.84
C ASN A 95 -12.16 -3.90 0.03
N VAL A 96 -12.36 -2.74 0.65
CA VAL A 96 -12.10 -1.44 0.02
C VAL A 96 -10.77 -0.90 0.52
N HIS A 97 -9.90 -0.54 -0.42
CA HIS A 97 -8.59 0.05 -0.20
C HIS A 97 -8.66 1.56 -0.47
N ARG A 98 -7.99 2.36 0.36
CA ARG A 98 -7.86 3.80 0.22
C ARG A 98 -6.44 4.16 -0.22
N PHE A 99 -6.34 5.10 -1.16
CA PHE A 99 -5.09 5.69 -1.61
C PHE A 99 -5.14 7.20 -1.38
N GLU A 100 -4.06 7.77 -0.86
CA GLU A 100 -3.91 9.21 -0.67
C GLU A 100 -2.80 9.75 -1.57
N GLY A 101 -3.12 10.82 -2.29
CA GLY A 101 -2.21 11.58 -3.14
C GLY A 101 -1.93 12.95 -2.55
N THR A 102 -0.65 13.33 -2.54
CA THR A 102 -0.19 14.68 -2.19
C THR A 102 0.82 15.10 -3.26
N ASN A 103 0.64 16.29 -3.85
CA ASN A 103 1.52 16.81 -4.92
C ASN A 103 1.68 15.83 -6.11
N GLY A 104 0.62 15.09 -6.45
CA GLY A 104 0.59 14.16 -7.59
C GLY A 104 1.21 12.77 -7.34
N GLU A 105 1.81 12.52 -6.17
CA GLU A 105 2.29 11.18 -5.78
C GLU A 105 1.32 10.51 -4.81
N TYR A 106 0.89 9.30 -5.16
CA TYR A 106 -0.07 8.51 -4.42
C TYR A 106 0.58 7.33 -3.69
N HIS A 107 0.00 6.96 -2.54
CA HIS A 107 0.37 5.76 -1.80
C HIS A 107 -0.87 5.11 -1.16
N TRP A 108 -0.79 3.81 -0.89
CA TRP A 108 -1.81 3.11 -0.11
C TRP A 108 -1.88 3.65 1.32
N ASN A 109 -3.11 3.76 1.86
CA ASN A 109 -3.38 4.42 3.13
C ASN A 109 -4.35 3.66 4.05
N GLY A 110 -4.80 2.46 3.67
CA GLY A 110 -5.64 1.62 4.51
C GLY A 110 -6.59 0.72 3.73
N SER A 111 -7.15 -0.29 4.40
CA SER A 111 -8.17 -1.19 3.85
C SER A 111 -9.24 -1.50 4.89
N THR A 112 -10.48 -1.72 4.46
CA THR A 112 -11.54 -2.22 5.34
C THR A 112 -11.29 -3.67 5.78
N GLY A 113 -10.41 -4.38 5.07
CA GLY A 113 -9.97 -5.74 5.41
C GLY A 113 -8.80 -5.78 6.38
N ASP A 114 -8.28 -4.64 6.82
CA ASP A 114 -7.21 -4.60 7.80
C ASP A 114 -7.72 -5.03 9.19
N VAL A 115 -7.07 -6.02 9.79
CA VAL A 115 -7.51 -6.60 11.08
C VAL A 115 -7.17 -5.69 12.26
N LYS A 116 -6.09 -4.91 12.17
CA LYS A 116 -5.57 -4.11 13.28
C LYS A 116 -6.10 -2.69 13.25
N ASN A 117 -6.22 -2.11 12.06
CA ASN A 117 -6.64 -0.74 11.85
C ASN A 117 -7.53 -0.64 10.60
N PRO A 118 -8.77 -1.19 10.66
CA PRO A 118 -9.67 -1.18 9.52
C PRO A 118 -10.06 0.24 9.13
N LEU A 119 -10.03 0.52 7.83
CA LEU A 119 -10.68 1.69 7.26
C LEU A 119 -12.17 1.69 7.64
N ASN A 120 -12.66 2.79 8.20
CA ASN A 120 -14.06 2.89 8.57
C ASN A 120 -14.93 3.00 7.29
N LYS A 121 -15.97 2.16 7.20
CA LYS A 121 -16.91 2.16 6.07
C LYS A 121 -17.65 3.50 5.91
N ASN A 122 -17.76 4.29 6.98
CA ASN A 122 -18.38 5.61 6.97
C ASN A 122 -17.48 6.68 6.32
N ASP A 123 -16.17 6.43 6.24
CA ASP A 123 -15.24 7.34 5.58
C ASP A 123 -15.35 7.27 4.04
N ILE A 124 -15.86 6.14 3.53
CA ILE A 124 -16.05 5.87 2.10
C ILE A 124 -17.35 6.56 1.62
N PRO A 125 -17.29 7.47 0.64
CA PRO A 125 -18.50 8.12 0.12
C PRO A 125 -19.50 7.13 -0.50
N ASN A 126 -20.79 7.47 -0.46
CA ASN A 126 -21.85 6.60 -0.97
C ASN A 126 -21.77 6.43 -2.49
N GLU A 127 -21.33 7.46 -3.23
CA GLU A 127 -21.12 7.39 -4.67
C GLU A 127 -20.00 6.41 -5.02
N VAL A 128 -18.89 6.44 -4.26
CA VAL A 128 -17.78 5.49 -4.39
C VAL A 128 -18.26 4.07 -4.11
N LYS A 129 -19.03 3.86 -3.02
CA LYS A 129 -19.61 2.55 -2.71
C LYS A 129 -20.46 2.03 -3.87
N LYS A 130 -21.31 2.89 -4.46
CA LYS A 130 -22.15 2.55 -5.61
C LYS A 130 -21.31 2.18 -6.84
N GLN A 131 -20.28 2.96 -7.16
CA GLN A 131 -19.39 2.70 -8.30
C GLN A 131 -18.57 1.42 -8.14
N LEU A 132 -18.16 1.08 -6.91
CA LEU A 132 -17.50 -0.18 -6.60
C LEU A 132 -18.47 -1.38 -6.53
N GLY A 133 -19.77 -1.18 -6.76
CA GLY A 133 -20.79 -2.22 -6.71
C GLY A 133 -21.05 -2.76 -5.30
N LEU A 134 -20.83 -1.94 -4.27
CA LEU A 134 -21.09 -2.29 -2.88
C LEU A 134 -22.56 -2.01 -2.53
N SER A 135 -23.29 -3.04 -2.13
CA SER A 135 -24.72 -2.97 -1.81
C SER A 135 -25.03 -3.61 -0.44
N GLY A 136 -26.27 -3.46 0.04
CA GLY A 136 -26.71 -4.03 1.31
C GLY A 136 -25.96 -3.43 2.51
N LYS A 137 -25.25 -4.27 3.27
CA LYS A 137 -24.49 -3.96 4.52
C LYS A 137 -23.39 -2.88 4.36
N TRP A 138 -23.26 -2.27 3.19
CA TRP A 138 -22.33 -1.18 2.89
C TRP A 138 -22.98 0.20 2.89
N ARG A 139 -24.32 0.28 2.73
CA ARG A 139 -25.07 1.54 2.71
C ARG A 139 -25.33 2.06 4.11
#